data_AF-A0A6I6LDE4-F1
#
_entry.id   AF-A0A6I6LDE4-F1
#
_cell.length_a   1.000
_cell.length_b   1.000
_cell.length_c   1.000
_cell.angle_alpha   90.00
_cell.angle_beta   90.00
_cell.angle_gamma   90.00
#
_symmetry.space_group_name_H-M   'P 1'
#
loop_
_entity.id
_entity.type
_entity.pdbx_description
1 polymer ?
#
loop_
_entity_poly.entity_id
_entity_poly.type
_entity_poly.pdbx_seq_one_letter_code
_entity_poly.pdbx_strand_id
1 'polypeptide(L)'
;MPKRFLTERLKLHIELALDRDCTCKKTLARLDRRADRLGLTGAEVDAARDLHSFDIRIAAAIDFACALGSDEPVRIHAAVVRALMVGYNMLELKEIAKLAHSRELGVAKPKELELNPALLGKLPPLPQQ
;
A
#
# COMPACT_ATOMS: atom_id res chain seq x y z
N MET A 1 14.11 5.69 25.37
CA MET A 1 13.20 4.74 24.70
C MET A 1 13.31 4.95 23.20
N PRO A 2 13.49 3.91 22.36
CA PRO A 2 13.54 4.11 20.92
C PRO A 2 12.19 4.67 20.46
N LYS A 3 12.17 5.88 19.89
CA LYS A 3 10.99 6.44 19.25
C LYS A 3 10.57 5.45 18.16
N ARG A 4 9.44 4.76 18.34
CA ARG A 4 8.79 4.07 17.22
C ARG A 4 8.52 5.16 16.17
N PHE A 5 9.22 5.09 15.04
CA PHE A 5 9.17 6.12 13.99
C PHE A 5 7.74 6.37 13.48
N LEU A 6 6.87 5.36 13.55
CA LEU A 6 5.47 5.46 13.17
C LEU A 6 4.56 5.14 14.38
N THR A 7 3.57 5.99 14.60
CA THR A 7 2.53 5.76 15.61
C THR A 7 1.63 4.60 15.20
N GLU A 8 1.04 3.90 16.18
CA GLU A 8 0.12 2.78 15.87
C GLU A 8 -1.12 3.25 15.08
N ARG A 9 -1.54 4.49 15.32
CA ARG A 9 -2.62 5.14 14.58
C ARG A 9 -2.27 5.35 13.11
N LEU A 10 -1.07 5.88 12.82
CA LEU A 10 -0.59 6.05 11.45
C LEU A 10 -0.49 4.72 10.72
N LYS A 11 0.08 3.70 11.37
CA LYS A 11 0.17 2.34 10.80
C LYS A 11 -1.21 1.80 10.45
N LEU A 12 -2.19 1.96 11.33
CA LEU A 12 -3.55 1.48 11.07
C LEU A 12 -4.20 2.20 9.87
N HIS A 13 -4.04 3.52 9.75
CA HIS A 13 -4.54 4.25 8.57
C HIS A 13 -3.93 3.74 7.26
N ILE A 14 -2.62 3.49 7.24
CA ILE A 14 -1.93 2.92 6.07
C ILE A 14 -2.42 1.50 5.79
N GLU A 15 -2.57 0.66 6.81
CA GLU A 15 -3.07 -0.71 6.67
C GLU A 15 -4.51 -0.74 6.12
N LEU A 16 -5.40 0.14 6.61
CA LEU A 16 -6.77 0.27 6.12
C LEU A 16 -6.81 0.68 4.64
N ALA A 17 -5.93 1.61 4.24
CA ALA A 17 -5.82 2.06 2.86
C ALA A 17 -5.32 0.97 1.91
N LEU A 18 -4.29 0.21 2.33
CA LEU A 18 -3.72 -0.88 1.53
C LEU A 18 -4.66 -2.10 1.44
N ASP A 19 -5.45 -2.37 2.49
CA ASP A 19 -6.42 -3.47 2.53
C ASP A 19 -7.81 -3.07 2.00
N ARG A 20 -7.96 -1.92 1.30
CA ARG A 20 -9.28 -1.42 0.83
C ARG A 20 -10.07 -2.43 -0.01
N ASP A 21 -9.37 -3.22 -0.81
CA ASP A 21 -9.96 -4.22 -1.72
C ASP A 21 -10.01 -5.63 -1.07
N CYS A 22 -9.59 -5.75 0.20
CA CYS A 22 -9.56 -7.02 0.91
C CYS A 22 -10.97 -7.42 1.36
N THR A 23 -11.48 -8.53 0.85
CA THR A 23 -12.78 -9.11 1.26
C THR A 23 -12.67 -10.12 2.40
N CYS A 24 -11.47 -10.30 2.96
CA CYS A 24 -11.25 -11.26 4.04
C CYS A 24 -11.90 -10.79 5.35
N LYS A 25 -13.02 -11.41 5.72
CA LYS A 25 -13.77 -11.11 6.95
C LYS A 25 -12.91 -11.11 8.22
N LYS A 26 -11.93 -12.01 8.31
CA LYS A 26 -11.00 -12.08 9.46
C LYS A 26 -10.08 -10.87 9.52
N THR A 27 -9.55 -10.44 8.38
CA THR A 27 -8.67 -9.27 8.27
C THR A 27 -9.44 -8.00 8.60
N LEU A 28 -10.62 -7.82 8.00
CA LEU A 28 -11.50 -6.67 8.26
C LEU A 28 -11.88 -6.57 9.73
N ALA A 29 -12.39 -7.66 10.33
CA ALA A 29 -12.75 -7.67 11.75
C ALA A 29 -11.56 -7.39 12.68
N ARG A 30 -10.34 -7.79 12.30
CA ARG A 30 -9.12 -7.46 13.05
C ARG A 30 -8.78 -5.98 12.97
N LEU A 31 -8.91 -5.38 11.79
CA LEU A 31 -8.66 -3.95 11.58
C LEU A 31 -9.71 -3.10 12.31
N ASP A 32 -10.99 -3.46 12.24
CA ASP A 32 -12.07 -2.75 12.95
C ASP A 32 -11.84 -2.78 14.47
N ARG A 33 -11.57 -3.96 15.05
CA ARG A 33 -11.22 -4.06 16.49
C ARG A 33 -9.98 -3.27 16.88
N ARG A 34 -9.05 -3.05 15.95
CA ARG A 34 -7.85 -2.24 16.20
C ARG A 34 -8.18 -0.75 16.09
N ALA A 35 -9.06 -0.35 15.17
CA ALA A 35 -9.62 1.00 15.07
C ALA A 35 -10.34 1.38 16.36
N ASP A 36 -11.23 0.51 16.85
CA ASP A 36 -11.98 0.72 18.10
C ASP A 36 -11.03 0.95 19.29
N ARG A 37 -10.00 0.09 19.43
CA ARG A 37 -9.01 0.21 20.52
C ARG A 37 -8.16 1.48 20.45
N LEU A 38 -7.99 2.04 19.26
CA LEU A 38 -7.25 3.28 19.04
C LEU A 38 -8.17 4.52 19.03
N GLY A 39 -9.47 4.33 19.25
CA GLY A 39 -10.46 5.40 19.27
C GLY A 39 -10.65 6.07 17.91
N LEU A 40 -10.45 5.34 16.80
CA LEU A 40 -10.81 5.86 15.48
C LEU A 40 -12.33 5.86 15.35
N THR A 41 -12.86 6.94 14.80
CA THR A 41 -14.27 7.03 14.44
C THR A 41 -14.53 6.27 13.14
N GLY A 42 -15.80 5.88 12.90
CA GLY A 42 -16.19 5.25 11.63
C GLY A 42 -15.80 6.11 10.41
N ALA A 43 -15.98 7.42 10.50
CA ALA A 43 -15.59 8.36 9.44
C ALA A 43 -14.08 8.34 9.14
N GLU A 44 -13.23 8.18 10.16
CA GLU A 44 -11.78 8.09 9.97
C GLU A 44 -11.36 6.75 9.35
N VAL A 45 -12.06 5.67 9.70
CA VAL A 45 -11.85 4.35 9.09
C VAL A 45 -12.27 4.35 7.62
N ASP A 46 -13.43 4.91 7.32
CA ASP A 46 -13.96 5.01 5.96
C ASP A 46 -13.08 5.91 5.11
N ALA A 47 -12.67 7.08 5.62
CA ALA A 47 -11.71 7.94 4.94
C ALA A 47 -10.40 7.21 4.63
N ALA A 48 -9.86 6.43 5.59
CA ALA A 48 -8.63 5.67 5.34
C ALA A 48 -8.79 4.63 4.22
N ARG A 49 -9.92 3.92 4.18
CA ARG A 49 -10.25 2.95 3.11
C ARG A 49 -10.38 3.63 1.74
N ASP A 50 -10.91 4.85 1.71
CA ASP A 50 -11.01 5.69 0.51
C ASP A 50 -9.69 6.44 0.18
N LEU A 51 -8.56 5.98 0.72
CA LEU A 51 -7.23 6.56 0.51
C LEU A 51 -7.09 8.01 0.98
N HIS A 52 -7.85 8.40 2.00
CA HIS A 52 -7.93 9.75 2.52
C HIS A 52 -7.66 9.83 4.03
N SER A 53 -7.42 11.03 4.52
CA SER A 53 -7.35 11.31 5.95
C SER A 53 -7.59 12.79 6.21
N PHE A 54 -8.21 13.10 7.36
CA PHE A 54 -8.36 14.46 7.85
C PHE A 54 -7.04 15.07 8.37
N ASP A 55 -6.03 14.22 8.62
CA ASP A 55 -4.68 14.65 8.99
C ASP A 55 -3.78 14.64 7.74
N ILE A 56 -3.20 15.79 7.42
CA ILE A 56 -2.37 15.97 6.21
C ILE A 56 -1.12 15.09 6.20
N ARG A 57 -0.53 14.78 7.36
CA ARG A 57 0.62 13.88 7.44
C ARG A 57 0.17 12.46 7.17
N ILE A 58 -0.91 12.02 7.79
CA ILE A 58 -1.47 10.68 7.55
C ILE A 58 -1.88 10.53 6.08
N ALA A 59 -2.54 11.53 5.49
CA ALA A 59 -2.92 11.53 4.08
C ALA A 59 -1.71 11.38 3.16
N ALA A 60 -0.62 12.12 3.40
CA ALA A 60 0.61 12.00 2.61
C ALA A 60 1.30 10.62 2.77
N ALA A 61 1.21 10.01 3.96
CA ALA A 61 1.77 8.68 4.19
C ALA A 61 0.95 7.57 3.50
N ILE A 62 -0.39 7.67 3.52
CA ILE A 62 -1.27 6.80 2.74
C ILE A 62 -0.94 6.95 1.25
N ASP A 63 -0.87 8.19 0.76
CA ASP A 63 -0.55 8.52 -0.61
C ASP A 63 0.79 7.91 -1.08
N PHE A 64 1.82 8.00 -0.24
CA PHE A 64 3.11 7.37 -0.51
C PHE A 64 3.04 5.84 -0.50
N ALA A 65 2.37 5.23 0.49
CA ALA A 65 2.22 3.78 0.55
C ALA A 65 1.47 3.23 -0.67
N CYS A 66 0.40 3.89 -1.11
CA CYS A 66 -0.36 3.50 -2.29
C CYS A 66 0.41 3.74 -3.60
N ALA A 67 1.23 4.79 -3.67
CA ALA A 67 2.09 5.04 -4.82
C ALA A 67 3.10 3.91 -5.03
N LEU A 68 3.65 3.33 -3.96
CA LEU A 68 4.56 2.19 -4.06
C LEU A 68 3.89 0.99 -4.73
N GLY A 69 2.63 0.69 -4.39
CA GLY A 69 1.88 -0.41 -5.01
C GLY A 69 1.43 -0.19 -6.45
N SER A 70 1.56 1.04 -6.97
CA SER A 70 1.29 1.32 -8.40
C SER A 70 2.47 1.02 -9.33
N ASP A 71 3.68 0.87 -8.77
CA ASP A 71 4.95 0.70 -9.50
C ASP A 71 5.21 1.78 -10.57
N GLU A 72 4.60 2.97 -10.42
CA GLU A 72 4.76 4.08 -11.36
C GLU A 72 5.80 5.10 -10.84
N PRO A 73 6.98 5.23 -11.47
CA PRO A 73 8.08 6.03 -10.92
C PRO A 73 7.75 7.51 -10.69
N VAL A 74 6.98 8.12 -11.62
CA VAL A 74 6.55 9.53 -11.52
C VAL A 74 5.63 9.73 -10.32
N ARG A 75 4.71 8.78 -10.10
CA ARG A 75 3.75 8.81 -9.00
C ARG A 75 4.43 8.64 -7.64
N ILE A 76 5.40 7.73 -7.58
CA ILE A 76 6.23 7.49 -6.39
C ILE A 76 7.03 8.76 -6.06
N HIS A 77 7.70 9.36 -7.04
CA HIS A 77 8.47 10.58 -6.83
C HIS A 77 7.59 11.73 -6.31
N ALA A 78 6.42 11.95 -6.92
CA ALA A 78 5.48 12.98 -6.47
C ALA A 78 5.00 12.76 -5.03
N ALA A 79 4.74 11.50 -4.64
CA ALA A 79 4.33 11.16 -3.29
C ALA A 79 5.46 11.34 -2.26
N VAL A 80 6.70 10.99 -2.61
CA VAL A 80 7.88 11.27 -1.78
C VAL A 80 8.02 12.76 -1.51
N VAL A 81 7.95 13.60 -2.55
CA VAL A 81 8.04 15.06 -2.41
C VAL A 81 6.95 15.58 -1.47
N ARG A 82 5.69 15.17 -1.65
CA ARG A 82 4.59 15.57 -0.75
C ARG A 82 4.82 15.13 0.69
N ALA A 83 5.29 13.91 0.91
CA ALA A 83 5.56 13.41 2.26
C ALA A 83 6.69 14.20 2.95
N LEU A 84 7.74 14.55 2.23
CA LEU A 84 8.81 15.42 2.74
C LEU A 84 8.28 16.83 3.09
N MET A 85 7.41 17.40 2.26
CA MET A 85 6.81 18.73 2.50
C MET A 85 5.97 18.78 3.79
N VAL A 86 5.33 17.68 4.18
CA VAL A 86 4.55 17.60 5.43
C VAL A 86 5.37 17.12 6.63
N GLY A 87 6.70 17.08 6.50
CA GLY A 87 7.64 16.87 7.60
C GLY A 87 8.01 15.42 7.87
N TYR A 88 7.79 14.49 6.94
CA TYR A 88 8.43 13.18 7.03
C TYR A 88 9.92 13.27 6.72
N ASN A 89 10.72 12.46 7.41
CA ASN A 89 12.12 12.24 7.07
C ASN A 89 12.32 10.89 6.34
N MET A 90 13.51 10.70 5.76
CA MET A 90 13.83 9.49 5.00
C MET A 90 13.77 8.19 5.82
N LEU A 91 13.97 8.23 7.14
CA LEU A 91 13.83 7.04 7.99
C LEU A 91 12.35 6.66 8.16
N GLU A 92 11.47 7.64 8.37
CA GLU A 92 10.03 7.41 8.44
C GLU A 92 9.48 6.91 7.11
N LEU A 93 9.93 7.47 5.98
CA LEU A 93 9.57 6.98 4.64
C LEU A 93 10.02 5.53 4.42
N LYS A 94 11.22 5.16 4.87
CA LYS A 94 11.68 3.76 4.82
C LYS A 94 10.77 2.82 5.62
N GLU A 95 10.30 3.25 6.79
CA GLU A 95 9.37 2.44 7.59
C GLU A 95 7.99 2.34 6.94
N ILE A 96 7.48 3.40 6.31
CA ILE A 96 6.23 3.36 5.54
C ILE A 96 6.38 2.40 4.35
N ALA A 97 7.51 2.47 3.64
CA ALA A 97 7.79 1.57 2.53
C ALA A 97 7.80 0.10 2.97
N LYS A 98 8.47 -0.24 4.09
CA LYS A 98 8.45 -1.59 4.65
C LYS A 98 7.03 -2.08 4.94
N LEU A 99 6.18 -1.19 5.49
CA LEU A 99 4.78 -1.52 5.76
C LEU A 99 4.00 -1.82 4.48
N ALA A 100 4.17 -0.99 3.43
CA ALA A 100 3.55 -1.19 2.12
C ALA A 100 3.93 -2.54 1.50
N HIS A 101 5.23 -2.86 1.45
CA HIS A 101 5.74 -4.10 0.84
C HIS A 101 5.30 -5.35 1.62
N SER A 102 5.23 -5.27 2.95
CA SER A 102 4.73 -6.39 3.78
C SER A 102 3.28 -6.77 3.48
N ARG A 103 2.49 -5.84 2.92
CA ARG A 103 1.08 -6.03 2.58
C ARG A 103 0.88 -6.42 1.12
N GLU A 104 1.71 -5.95 0.20
CA GLU A 104 1.75 -6.46 -1.18
C GLU A 104 2.03 -7.97 -1.24
N LEU A 105 2.91 -8.47 -0.38
CA LEU A 105 3.15 -9.92 -0.22
C LEU A 105 1.93 -10.71 0.29
N GLY A 106 0.88 -10.02 0.77
CA GLY A 106 -0.39 -10.61 1.18
C GLY A 106 -1.56 -10.33 0.22
N VAL A 107 -1.39 -9.48 -0.79
CA VAL A 107 -2.48 -9.02 -1.69
C VAL A 107 -2.22 -9.37 -3.17
N ALA A 108 -1.02 -9.81 -3.56
CA ALA A 108 -0.81 -10.42 -4.86
C ALA A 108 -1.10 -11.94 -4.83
N LYS A 109 -2.34 -12.36 -5.12
CA LYS A 109 -2.45 -13.42 -6.12
C LYS A 109 -2.13 -12.74 -7.44
N PRO A 110 -1.00 -13.04 -8.11
CA PRO A 110 -0.92 -12.73 -9.53
C PRO A 110 -2.16 -13.37 -10.15
N LYS A 111 -2.95 -12.60 -10.91
CA LYS A 111 -3.73 -13.22 -11.99
C LYS A 111 -2.75 -14.18 -12.65
N GLU A 112 -3.10 -15.45 -12.70
CA GLU A 112 -2.40 -16.41 -13.53
C GLU A 112 -2.26 -15.73 -14.90
N LEU A 113 -1.06 -15.23 -15.19
CA LEU A 113 -0.57 -15.34 -16.55
C LEU A 113 -0.47 -16.85 -16.73
N GLU A 114 -1.59 -17.46 -17.13
CA GLU A 114 -1.51 -18.67 -17.91
C GLU A 114 -0.71 -18.28 -19.16
N LEU A 115 0.62 -18.40 -19.05
CA LEU A 115 1.44 -18.66 -20.22
C LEU A 115 0.93 -19.99 -20.75
N ASN A 116 -0.07 -19.89 -21.63
CA ASN A 116 -0.58 -21.03 -22.35
C ASN A 116 0.59 -21.58 -23.18
N PRO A 117 1.10 -22.79 -22.91
CA PRO A 117 2.19 -23.36 -23.66
C PRO A 117 1.82 -23.59 -25.14
N ALA A 118 0.54 -23.49 -25.51
CA ALA A 118 0.08 -23.47 -26.90
C ALA A 118 0.53 -22.23 -27.70
N LEU A 119 0.92 -21.12 -27.04
CA LEU A 119 1.45 -19.93 -27.72
C LEU A 119 2.97 -20.00 -28.00
N LEU A 120 3.67 -21.00 -27.46
CA LEU A 120 5.10 -21.24 -27.73
C LEU A 120 5.36 -22.20 -28.89
N GLY A 121 4.30 -22.74 -29.51
CA GLY A 121 4.39 -23.68 -30.62
C GLY A 121 3.91 -23.07 -31.93
N LYS A 122 4.74 -22.23 -32.58
CA LYS A 122 4.86 -22.03 -34.05
C LYS A 122 5.68 -20.76 -34.34
N LEU A 123 6.98 -20.82 -34.07
CA LEU A 123 7.92 -19.94 -34.77
C LEU A 123 8.16 -20.53 -36.17
N PRO A 124 7.95 -19.80 -37.27
CA PRO A 124 8.40 -20.23 -38.58
C PRO A 124 9.93 -20.32 -38.58
N PRO A 125 10.54 -21.28 -39.29
CA PRO A 125 11.99 -21.39 -39.34
C PRO A 125 12.60 -20.13 -39.96
N LEU A 126 13.68 -19.65 -39.34
CA LEU A 126 14.46 -18.53 -39.85
C LEU A 126 15.03 -18.86 -41.24
N PRO A 127 15.03 -17.90 -42.20
CA PRO A 127 15.61 -18.11 -43.51
C PRO A 127 17.11 -18.34 -43.38
N GLN A 128 17.57 -19.46 -43.95
CA GLN A 128 18.99 -19.76 -44.10
C GLN A 128 19.60 -18.76 -45.10
N GLN A 129 20.65 -18.06 -44.68
CA GLN A 129 21.62 -17.41 -45.57
C GLN A 129 22.97 -18.08 -45.39
#